data_AF-S0FBL3-F1
#
_entry.id   AF-S0FBL3-F1
#
_cell.length_a   1.000
_cell.length_b   1.000
_cell.length_c   1.000
_cell.angle_alpha   90.00
_cell.angle_beta   90.00
_cell.angle_gamma   90.00
#
_symmetry.space_group_name_H-M   'P 1'
#
loop_
_entity.id
_entity.type
_entity.pdbx_description
1 polymer ?
#
loop_
_entity_poly.entity_id
_entity_poly.type
_entity_poly.pdbx_seq_one_letter_code
_entity_poly.pdbx_strand_id
1 'polypeptide(L)' 'MMEKINAVITGVGGYVPDYVLTNEELSRMVDTNDEWIMTRIGVKERRILNEEGLGT' A
#
# COMPACT_ATOMS: atom_id res chain seq x y z
N MET A 1 -42.53 14.19 0.75
CA MET A 1 -41.58 15.00 -0.04
C MET A 1 -40.26 14.25 -0.05
N MET A 2 -39.62 14.07 -1.20
CA MET A 2 -38.34 13.35 -1.28
C MET A 2 -37.22 14.35 -0.98
N GLU A 3 -36.38 14.05 0.02
CA GLU A 3 -35.21 14.89 0.34
C GLU A 3 -34.25 14.96 -0.85
N LYS A 4 -33.61 16.12 -1.03
CA LYS A 4 -32.67 16.38 -2.12
C LYS A 4 -31.36 15.62 -1.84
N ILE A 5 -31.09 14.56 -2.59
CA ILE A 5 -29.88 13.75 -2.42
C ILE A 5 -28.66 14.55 -2.94
N ASN A 6 -27.69 14.79 -2.06
CA ASN A 6 -26.36 15.28 -2.43
C ASN A 6 -25.49 14.11 -2.92
N ALA A 7 -24.42 14.38 -3.68
CA ALA A 7 -23.47 13.34 -4.04
C ALA A 7 -22.90 12.67 -2.78
N VAL A 8 -22.92 11.34 -2.75
CA VAL A 8 -22.42 10.52 -1.63
C VAL A 8 -21.60 9.35 -2.16
N ILE A 9 -20.59 8.94 -1.40
CA ILE A 9 -19.85 7.70 -1.67
C ILE A 9 -20.75 6.54 -1.27
N THR A 10 -21.23 5.77 -2.26
CA THR A 10 -22.12 4.62 -2.03
C THR A 10 -21.36 3.31 -1.80
N GLY A 11 -20.03 3.29 -2.01
CA GLY A 11 -19.19 2.13 -1.76
C GLY A 11 -17.70 2.39 -1.99
N VAL A 12 -16.87 1.55 -1.39
CA VAL A 12 -15.41 1.51 -1.57
C VAL A 12 -15.00 0.05 -1.73
N GLY A 13 -14.13 -0.23 -2.70
CA GLY A 13 -13.52 -1.54 -2.90
C GLY A 13 -12.00 -1.40 -2.98
N GLY A 14 -11.28 -2.42 -2.55
CA GLY A 14 -9.84 -2.45 -2.58
C GLY A 14 -9.32 -3.88 -2.66
N TYR A 15 -8.17 -4.02 -3.31
CA TYR A 15 -7.38 -5.25 -3.34
C TYR A 15 -5.93 -4.88 -3.04
N VAL A 16 -5.23 -5.75 -2.33
CA VAL A 16 -3.79 -5.65 -2.12
C VAL A 16 -3.16 -7.02 -2.39
N PRO A 17 -1.95 -7.07 -3.00
CA PRO A 17 -1.21 -8.31 -3.17
C PRO A 17 -0.93 -9.02 -1.84
N ASP A 18 -0.80 -10.34 -1.87
CA ASP A 18 -0.56 -11.14 -0.67
C ASP A 18 0.86 -10.95 -0.13
N TYR A 19 1.85 -10.82 -1.02
CA TYR A 19 3.25 -10.73 -0.64
C TYR A 19 3.59 -9.41 0.05
N VAL A 20 4.29 -9.52 1.18
CA VAL A 20 4.68 -8.42 2.06
C VAL A 20 6.17 -8.18 1.96
N LEU A 21 6.56 -7.01 1.48
CA LEU A 21 7.94 -6.54 1.53
C LEU A 21 8.12 -5.65 2.77
N THR A 22 8.82 -6.18 3.76
CA THR A 22 9.14 -5.46 5.00
C THR A 22 10.30 -4.49 4.81
N ASN A 23 10.44 -3.50 5.69
CA ASN A 23 11.61 -2.61 5.68
C ASN A 23 12.93 -3.35 5.88
N GLU A 24 12.94 -4.41 6.69
CA GLU A 24 14.13 -5.25 6.92
C GLU A 24 14.54 -6.03 5.66
N GLU A 25 13.57 -6.51 4.90
CA GLU A 25 13.87 -7.16 3.62
C GLU A 25 14.32 -6.15 2.58
N LEU A 26 13.69 -4.97 2.52
CA LEU A 26 14.06 -3.88 1.61
C LEU A 26 15.50 -3.38 1.85
N SER A 27 15.96 -3.33 3.11
CA SER A 27 17.33 -2.92 3.43
C SER A 27 18.39 -3.90 2.95
N ARG A 28 18.02 -5.12 2.54
CA ARG A 28 18.93 -6.07 1.89
C ARG A 28 19.11 -5.78 0.40
N MET A 29 18.27 -4.93 -0.18
CA MET A 29 18.25 -4.61 -1.62
C MET A 29 18.84 -3.22 -1.91
N VAL A 30 18.70 -2.28 -0.98
CA VAL A 30 19.17 -0.89 -1.12
C VAL A 30 19.74 -0.38 0.21
N ASP A 31 20.59 0.64 0.16
CA ASP A 31 21.18 1.27 1.36
C ASP A 31 20.13 2.10 2.12
N THR A 32 19.42 1.43 3.05
CA THR A 32 18.36 2.00 3.87
C THR A 32 18.16 1.19 5.16
N ASN A 33 17.32 1.65 6.08
CA ASN A 33 16.93 0.91 7.28
C ASN A 33 15.53 1.31 7.78
N ASP A 34 14.98 0.55 8.73
CA ASP A 34 13.62 0.78 9.26
C ASP A 34 13.46 2.17 9.90
N GLU A 35 14.44 2.63 10.67
CA GLU A 35 14.38 3.92 11.36
C GLU A 35 14.30 5.09 10.38
N TRP A 36 15.15 5.09 9.35
CA TRP A 36 15.15 6.12 8.31
C TRP A 36 13.82 6.14 7.56
N ILE A 37 13.32 4.97 7.16
CA ILE A 37 12.05 4.84 6.42
C ILE A 37 10.89 5.32 7.29
N MET A 38 10.79 4.86 8.53
CA MET A 38 9.71 5.23 9.43
C MET A 38 9.73 6.73 9.76
N THR A 39 10.91 7.30 10.02
CA THR A 39 11.03 8.72 10.37
C THR A 39 10.71 9.63 9.20
N ARG A 40 11.09 9.25 7.97
CA ARG A 40 10.91 10.10 6.78
C ARG A 40 9.56 9.92 6.10
N ILE A 41 9.05 8.69 6.03
CA ILE A 41 7.85 8.37 5.23
C ILE A 41 6.76 7.61 6.01
N GLY A 42 7.06 7.10 7.21
CA GLY A 42 6.06 6.43 8.06
C GLY A 42 5.59 5.06 7.56
N VAL A 43 6.36 4.39 6.69
CA VAL A 43 6.00 3.08 6.12
C VAL A 43 6.76 1.95 6.80
N LYS A 44 6.07 0.93 7.30
CA LYS A 44 6.68 -0.31 7.85
C LYS A 44 6.81 -1.46 6.84
N GLU A 45 5.82 -1.60 5.99
CA GLU A 45 5.73 -2.66 5.00
C GLU A 45 4.97 -2.18 3.76
N ARG A 46 5.14 -2.88 2.64
CA ARG A 46 4.33 -2.68 1.44
C ARG A 46 3.93 -4.02 0.83
N ARG A 47 2.84 -3.98 0.04
CA ARG A 47 2.37 -5.13 -0.73
C ARG A 47 2.87 -5.00 -2.16
N ILE A 48 3.53 -6.04 -2.67
CA ILE A 48 4.14 -6.07 -4.01
C ILE A 48 3.60 -7.26 -4.78
N LEU A 49 3.22 -7.05 -6.03
CA LEU A 49 2.96 -8.15 -6.96
C LEU A 49 4.31 -8.83 -7.25
N ASN A 50 4.44 -10.10 -6.86
CA ASN A 50 5.69 -10.86 -6.98
C ASN A 50 5.64 -11.97 -8.05
N GLU A 51 4.52 -12.13 -8.75
CA GLU A 51 4.41 -13.03 -9.89
C GLU A 51 4.62 -12.26 -11.21
N GLU A 52 5.37 -12.88 -12.13
CA GLU A 52 5.64 -12.31 -13.44
C GLU A 52 4.36 -12.15 -14.26
N GLY A 53 4.24 -11.04 -15.01
CA GLY A 53 3.12 -10.80 -15.91
C GLY A 53 1.80 -10.38 -15.25
N LEU A 54 1.78 -10.19 -13.91
CA LEU A 54 0.60 -9.65 -13.22
C LEU A 54 0.50 -8.12 -13.21
N GLY A 55 1.61 -7.42 -13.47
CA GLY A 55 1.61 -5.96 -13.63
C GLY A 55 1.10 -5.54 -15.01
N THR A 56 0.39 -4.40 -15.08
CA THR A 56 -0.06 -3.76 -16.33
C THR A 56 0.94 -2.74 -16.85
#